data_AF-A0A6F9EI18-F1
#
_entry.id   AF-A0A6F9EI18-F1
#
_cell.length_a   1.000
_cell.length_b   1.000
_cell.length_c   1.000
_cell.angle_alpha   90.00
_cell.angle_beta   90.00
_cell.angle_gamma   90.00
#
_symmetry.space_group_name_H-M   'P 1'
#
loop_
_entity.id
_entity.type
_entity.pdbx_description
1 polymer ?
#
loop_
_entity_poly.entity_id
_entity_poly.type
_entity_poly.pdbx_seq_one_letter_code
_entity_poly.pdbx_strand_id
1 'polypeptide(L)'
;MTYSVSWSRQALRDLQKLDKSTATRIIAAVETFAETGRGDVRRLSNVDGEYRLRVGNWRVRFILNHNVAPRCSDSSFTPQWSL
;
A
#
# COMPACT_ATOMS: atom_id res chain seq x y z
N MET A 1 -11.34 5.93 6.59
CA MET A 1 -11.01 4.48 6.61
C MET A 1 -9.62 4.40 7.20
N THR A 2 -9.39 3.66 8.27
CA THR A 2 -8.09 3.72 8.99
C THR A 2 -7.15 2.66 8.46
N TYR A 3 -6.10 3.05 7.74
CA TYR A 3 -5.06 2.14 7.27
C TYR A 3 -3.86 2.13 8.23
N SER A 4 -3.24 0.97 8.44
CA SER A 4 -1.98 0.86 9.17
C SER A 4 -0.81 1.05 8.21
N VAL A 5 0.09 1.98 8.52
CA VAL A 5 1.25 2.31 7.68
C VAL A 5 2.47 1.56 8.20
N SER A 6 3.10 0.75 7.33
CA SER A 6 4.38 0.09 7.63
C SER A 6 5.44 0.48 6.60
N TRP A 7 6.63 0.81 7.08
CA TRP A 7 7.75 1.25 6.24
C TRP A 7 8.76 0.13 6.05
N SER A 8 9.20 -0.09 4.81
CA SER A 8 10.29 -1.03 4.53
C SER A 8 11.64 -0.46 4.97
N ARG A 9 12.64 -1.32 5.21
CA ARG A 9 14.00 -0.87 5.57
C ARG A 9 14.63 0.00 4.48
N GLN A 10 14.30 -0.26 3.21
CA GLN A 10 14.76 0.57 2.08
C GLN A 10 14.12 1.96 2.14
N ALA A 11 12.81 2.03 2.38
CA ALA A 11 12.11 3.30 2.52
C ALA A 11 12.66 4.15 3.67
N LEU A 12 13.01 3.54 4.80
CA LEU A 12 13.66 4.24 5.92
C LEU A 12 15.03 4.81 5.52
N ARG A 13 15.85 4.04 4.79
CA ARG A 13 17.15 4.53 4.28
C ARG A 13 16.98 5.67 3.28
N ASP A 14 15.97 5.59 2.43
CA ASP A 14 15.69 6.65 1.46
C ASP A 14 15.19 7.91 2.18
N LEU A 15 14.32 7.80 3.18
CA LEU A 15 13.91 8.92 4.03
C LEU A 15 15.11 9.56 4.76
N GLN A 16 16.08 8.78 5.22
CA GLN A 16 17.30 9.29 5.85
C GLN A 16 18.23 10.03 4.88
N LYS A 17 18.21 9.67 3.59
CA LYS A 17 18.99 10.37 2.56
C LYS A 17 18.34 11.69 2.14
N LEU A 18 17.04 11.84 2.37
CA LEU A 18 16.30 13.05 2.07
C LEU A 18 16.52 14.12 3.13
N ASP A 19 16.31 15.37 2.74
CA ASP A 19 16.25 16.45 3.72
C ASP A 19 15.08 16.23 4.69
N LYS A 20 15.26 16.60 5.96
CA LYS A 20 14.28 16.41 7.03
C LYS A 20 12.93 17.01 6.66
N SER A 21 12.94 18.19 6.02
CA SER A 21 11.71 18.86 5.55
C SER A 21 10.91 18.00 4.56
N THR A 22 11.62 17.33 3.66
CA THR A 22 11.04 16.46 2.64
C THR A 22 10.53 15.16 3.27
N ALA A 23 11.32 14.56 4.15
CA ALA A 23 10.94 13.33 4.86
C ALA A 23 9.64 13.54 5.66
N THR A 24 9.55 14.62 6.44
CA THR A 24 8.33 14.97 7.20
C THR A 24 7.14 15.17 6.27
N ARG A 25 7.33 15.84 5.12
CA ARG A 25 6.25 16.05 4.15
C ARG A 25 5.75 14.75 3.54
N ILE A 26 6.64 13.79 3.28
CA ILE A 26 6.27 12.46 2.78
C ILE A 26 5.46 11.70 3.84
N ILE A 27 5.93 11.68 5.09
CA ILE A 27 5.24 11.00 6.19
C ILE A 27 3.83 11.57 6.38
N ALA A 28 3.70 12.90 6.47
CA ALA A 28 2.40 13.55 6.63
C ALA A 28 1.45 13.28 5.46
N ALA A 29 1.96 13.21 4.22
CA ALA A 29 1.15 12.90 3.06
C ALA A 29 0.64 11.44 3.08
N VAL A 30 1.45 10.50 3.57
CA VAL A 30 1.07 9.09 3.74
C VAL A 30 0.05 8.93 4.87
N GLU A 31 0.23 9.61 6.00
CA GLU A 31 -0.72 9.62 7.12
C GLU A 31 -2.07 10.23 6.72
N THR A 32 -2.05 11.40 6.07
CA THR A 32 -3.26 12.05 5.54
C THR A 32 -4.00 11.12 4.58
N PHE A 33 -3.28 10.42 3.71
CA PHE A 33 -3.87 9.43 2.82
C PHE A 33 -4.43 8.23 3.59
N ALA A 34 -3.75 7.76 4.62
CA ALA A 34 -4.22 6.67 5.47
C ALA A 34 -5.50 7.02 6.26
N GLU A 35 -5.76 8.30 6.53
CA GLU A 35 -6.97 8.76 7.22
C GLU A 35 -8.11 9.08 6.24
N THR A 36 -7.81 9.89 5.23
CA THR A 36 -8.80 10.50 4.33
C THR A 36 -8.99 9.74 3.03
N GLY A 37 -8.04 8.88 2.65
CA GLY A 37 -7.98 8.25 1.31
C GLY A 37 -7.78 9.26 0.17
N ARG A 38 -7.47 10.53 0.48
CA ARG A 38 -7.33 11.61 -0.49
C ARG A 38 -5.86 11.97 -0.70
N GLY A 39 -5.51 12.25 -1.95
CA GLY A 39 -4.17 12.65 -2.37
C GLY A 39 -4.00 12.48 -3.88
N ASP A 40 -2.89 12.99 -4.44
CA ASP A 40 -2.50 12.70 -5.83
C ASP A 40 -1.89 11.28 -5.91
N VAL A 41 -2.74 10.30 -5.60
CA VAL A 41 -2.43 8.88 -5.59
C VAL A 41 -3.00 8.25 -6.85
N ARG A 42 -2.12 7.70 -7.68
CA ARG A 42 -2.52 6.91 -8.85
C ARG A 42 -2.15 5.45 -8.63
N ARG A 43 -3.13 4.55 -8.82
CA ARG A 43 -2.86 3.12 -8.91
C ARG A 43 -1.99 2.85 -10.13
N LEU A 44 -0.94 2.06 -9.96
CA LEU A 44 -0.15 1.54 -11.07
C LEU A 44 -0.86 0.30 -11.62
N SER A 45 -1.28 0.35 -12.87
CA SER A 45 -2.07 -0.73 -13.50
C SER A 45 -1.29 -2.02 -13.71
N ASN A 46 0.04 -2.01 -13.55
CA ASN A 46 0.93 -3.10 -13.94
C ASN A 46 1.25 -4.08 -12.80
N VAL A 47 0.92 -3.74 -11.55
CA VAL A 47 1.19 -4.57 -10.37
C VAL A 47 -0.01 -4.49 -9.44
N ASP A 48 -0.57 -5.64 -9.05
CA ASP A 48 -1.72 -5.68 -8.17
C ASP A 48 -1.41 -5.04 -6.81
N GLY A 49 -2.24 -4.06 -6.45
CA GLY A 49 -2.13 -3.35 -5.18
C GLY A 49 -1.04 -2.29 -5.10
N GLU A 50 -0.30 -1.96 -6.17
CA GLU A 50 0.71 -0.90 -6.13
C GLU A 50 0.14 0.49 -6.47
N TYR A 51 0.51 1.48 -5.66
CA TYR A 51 0.07 2.87 -5.74
C TYR A 51 1.26 3.82 -5.77
N ARG A 52 1.07 4.97 -6.42
CA ARG A 52 2.05 6.05 -6.48
C ARG A 52 1.45 7.35 -5.95
N LEU A 53 2.02 7.88 -4.86
CA LEU A 53 1.70 9.20 -4.32
C LEU A 53 2.72 10.23 -4.84
N ARG A 54 2.22 11.35 -5.36
CA ARG A 54 3.06 12.50 -5.73
C ARG A 54 3.18 13.48 -4.56
N VAL A 55 4.40 13.71 -4.09
CA VAL A 55 4.68 14.66 -3.01
C VAL A 55 5.68 15.70 -3.53
N GLY A 56 5.16 16.76 -4.14
CA GLY A 56 5.98 17.76 -4.84
C GLY A 56 6.77 17.13 -6.00
N ASN A 57 8.10 17.09 -5.85
CA ASN A 57 9.02 16.47 -6.82
C ASN A 57 9.30 14.99 -6.57
N TRP A 58 8.81 14.43 -5.46
CA TRP A 58 9.05 13.05 -5.06
C TRP A 58 7.92 12.13 -5.49
N ARG A 59 8.27 10.89 -5.83
CA ARG A 59 7.33 9.83 -6.21
C ARG A 59 7.46 8.71 -5.21
N VAL A 60 6.44 8.55 -4.37
CA VAL A 60 6.42 7.51 -3.33
C VAL A 60 5.61 6.34 -3.87
N ARG A 61 6.22 5.15 -3.93
CA ARG A 61 5.55 3.90 -4.30
C ARG A 61 5.23 3.12 -3.04
N PHE A 62 4.01 2.62 -2.94
CA PHE A 62 3.55 1.83 -1.80
C PHE A 62 2.50 0.82 -2.24
N ILE A 63 2.29 -0.22 -1.43
CA ILE A 63 1.32 -1.27 -1.72
C ILE A 63 0.20 -1.16 -0.68
N LEU A 64 -1.06 -1.12 -1.13
CA LEU A 64 -2.20 -1.26 -0.24
C LEU A 64 -2.63 -2.71 -0.20
N ASN A 65 -2.24 -3.38 0.88
CA ASN A 65 -2.79 -4.68 1.22
C ASN A 65 -4.16 -4.47 1.86
N HIS A 66 -5.20 -4.41 1.04
CA HIS A 66 -6.52 -4.78 1.51
C HIS A 66 -6.46 -6.25 1.91
N ASN A 67 -6.63 -6.55 3.21
CA ASN A 67 -6.88 -7.92 3.65
C ASN A 67 -8.27 -8.32 3.12
N VAL A 68 -8.33 -8.68 1.84
CA VAL A 68 -9.45 -9.41 1.29
C VAL A 68 -9.23 -10.80 1.84
N ALA A 69 -10.02 -11.17 2.85
CA ALA A 69 -10.20 -12.58 3.18
C ALA A 69 -10.30 -13.34 1.86
N PRO A 70 -9.56 -14.46 1.67
CA PRO A 70 -9.59 -15.18 0.42
C PRO A 70 -11.05 -15.32 0.01
N ARG A 71 -11.41 -14.78 -1.16
CA ARG A 71 -12.76 -14.98 -1.68
C ARG A 71 -12.91 -16.50 -1.74
N CYS A 72 -13.82 -17.05 -0.95
CA CYS A 72 -14.21 -18.44 -1.04
C CYS A 72 -14.79 -18.66 -2.45
N SER A 73 -13.94 -19.05 -3.38
CA SER A 73 -14.20 -19.66 -4.68
C SER A 73 -12.94 -20.47 -4.96
N ASP A 74 -12.91 -21.79 -4.83
CA ASP A 74 -13.89 -22.69 -5.39
C ASP A 74 -14.23 -23.89 -4.51
N SER A 75 -15.53 -24.14 -4.50
CA SER A 75 -16.20 -25.38 -4.18
C SER A 75 -15.70 -26.50 -5.10
N SER A 76 -14.78 -27.33 -4.61
CA SER A 76 -14.57 -28.69 -5.13
C SER A 76 -14.32 -29.65 -3.97
N PHE A 77 -15.32 -29.73 -3.09
CA PHE A 77 -15.45 -30.82 -2.13
C PHE A 77 -16.02 -32.02 -2.90
N THR A 78 -15.17 -32.97 -3.30
CA THR A 78 -15.64 -34.32 -3.65
C THR A 78 -15.10 -35.29 -2.61
N PRO A 79 -15.92 -35.76 -1.65
CA PRO A 79 -15.54 -36.90 -0.83
C PRO A 79 -15.73 -38.16 -1.68
N GLN A 80 -14.66 -38.69 -2.25
CA GLN A 80 -14.68 -40.00 -2.88
C GLN A 80 -14.51 -41.07 -1.80
N TRP A 81 -15.58 -41.35 -1.07
CA TRP A 81 -15.79 -42.71 -0.57
C TRP A 81 -16.72 -43.39 -1.58
N SER A 82 -16.12 -44.16 -2.48
CA SER A 82 -16.83 -45.19 -3.23
C SER A 82 -16.52 -46.52 -2.57
N LEU A 83 -17.62 -47.16 -2.13
CA LEU A 83 -17.84 -48.55 -1.71
C LEU A 83 -16.65 -49.52 -1.71
#